data_AF-A0A7C5KUR0-F1
#
_entry.id   AF-A0A7C5KUR0-F1
#
_cell.length_a   1.000
_cell.length_b   1.000
_cell.length_c   1.000
_cell.angle_alpha   90.00
_cell.angle_beta   90.00
_cell.angle_gamma   90.00
#
_symmetry.space_group_name_H-M   'P 1'
#
loop_
_entity.id
_entity.type
_entity.pdbx_description
1 polymer ?
#
loop_
_entity_poly.entity_id
_entity_poly.type
_entity_poly.pdbx_seq_one_letter_code
_entity_poly.pdbx_strand_id
1 'polypeptide(L)'
;MKFLYDFFPILLFFIAYKLGDIYVATGVAIAAAAVQTAVFWLRHRRFEKMHLVTFGLLLFFGGMTLALRDPVFIMWKPSVVNWLFAAVFLGSHWIGGKPIIERMMGHAVRAPHGVWLRLSWMWIGFFVFAGLLNLYVAYSFSEETWVNFKLFGMLGLTFAFVIAQGVYMSRYVIDERTEGEP
;
A
#
# COMPACT_ATOMS: atom_id res chain seq x y z
N MET A 1 -35.13 -1.48 15.76
CA MET A 1 -34.30 -1.34 16.99
C MET A 1 -32.82 -1.69 16.77
N LYS A 2 -32.48 -2.72 15.99
CA LYS A 2 -31.09 -3.14 15.71
C LYS A 2 -30.22 -2.10 14.99
N PHE A 3 -30.80 -1.46 13.97
CA PHE A 3 -30.13 -0.43 13.14
C PHE A 3 -29.67 0.80 13.94
N LEU A 4 -30.45 1.24 14.93
CA LEU A 4 -30.09 2.36 15.83
C LEU A 4 -28.92 1.99 16.75
N TYR A 5 -28.82 0.72 17.13
CA TYR A 5 -27.70 0.21 17.92
C TYR A 5 -26.41 0.14 17.09
N ASP A 6 -26.49 -0.32 15.84
CA ASP A 6 -25.33 -0.37 14.94
C ASP A 6 -24.77 1.02 14.56
N PHE A 7 -25.61 2.05 14.61
CA PHE A 7 -25.20 3.43 14.33
C PHE A 7 -24.54 4.14 15.52
N PHE A 8 -24.64 3.59 16.73
CA PHE A 8 -24.15 4.24 17.94
C PHE A 8 -22.64 4.53 17.92
N PRO A 9 -21.75 3.59 17.53
CA PRO A 9 -20.31 3.87 17.45
C PRO A 9 -19.97 4.86 16.34
N ILE A 10 -20.72 4.82 15.23
CA ILE A 10 -20.53 5.71 14.08
C ILE A 10 -20.91 7.15 14.45
N LEU A 11 -22.04 7.33 15.13
CA LEU A 11 -22.50 8.64 15.58
C LEU A 11 -21.49 9.26 16.58
N LEU A 12 -21.03 8.46 17.55
CA LEU A 12 -20.02 8.90 18.52
C LEU A 12 -18.67 9.19 17.86
N PHE A 13 -18.26 8.41 16.86
CA PHE A 13 -17.09 8.69 16.03
C PHE A 13 -17.18 10.07 15.38
N PHE A 14 -18.30 10.37 14.72
CA PHE A 14 -18.50 11.66 14.05
C PHE A 14 -18.49 12.85 15.02
N ILE A 15 -19.13 12.71 16.18
CA ILE A 15 -19.14 13.76 17.21
C ILE A 15 -17.72 13.99 17.75
N ALA A 16 -17.01 12.91 18.08
CA ALA A 16 -15.64 12.99 18.59
C ALA A 16 -14.64 13.52 17.54
N TYR A 17 -14.85 13.22 16.26
CA TYR A 17 -14.06 13.77 15.14
C TYR A 17 -14.31 15.26 14.93
N LYS A 18 -15.51 15.75 15.22
CA LYS A 18 -15.81 17.19 15.08
C LYS A 18 -15.27 18.02 16.25
N LEU A 19 -15.08 17.39 17.41
CA LEU A 19 -14.65 18.04 18.65
C LEU A 19 -13.15 17.82 18.96
N GLY A 20 -12.48 16.94 18.23
CA GLY A 20 -11.06 16.63 18.38
C GLY A 20 -10.51 16.02 17.09
N ASP A 21 -9.43 15.26 17.18
CA ASP A 21 -8.78 14.67 16.00
C ASP A 21 -9.23 13.23 15.73
N ILE A 22 -8.83 12.71 14.56
CA ILE A 22 -9.13 11.35 14.11
C ILE A 22 -8.72 10.26 15.11
N TYR A 23 -7.70 10.52 15.93
CA TYR A 23 -7.27 9.61 17.00
C TYR A 23 -8.26 9.57 18.16
N VAL A 24 -8.80 10.73 18.57
CA VAL A 24 -9.83 10.80 19.62
C VAL A 24 -11.11 10.13 19.12
N ALA A 25 -11.50 10.40 17.88
CA ALA A 25 -12.66 9.78 17.24
C ALA A 25 -12.56 8.25 17.20
N THR A 26 -11.40 7.73 16.80
CA THR A 26 -11.14 6.29 16.70
C THR A 26 -11.17 5.61 18.07
N GLY A 27 -10.56 6.23 19.09
CA GLY A 27 -10.61 5.72 20.47
C GLY A 27 -12.03 5.68 21.03
N VAL A 28 -12.82 6.73 20.77
CA VAL A 28 -14.23 6.80 21.19
C VAL A 28 -15.08 5.75 20.47
N ALA A 29 -14.84 5.50 19.18
CA ALA A 29 -15.58 4.47 18.43
C ALA A 29 -15.29 3.05 18.93
N ILE A 30 -14.03 2.74 19.27
CA ILE A 30 -13.65 1.45 19.86
C ILE A 30 -14.30 1.28 21.24
N ALA A 31 -14.25 2.31 22.08
CA ALA A 31 -14.87 2.29 23.41
C ALA A 31 -16.40 2.12 23.32
N ALA A 32 -17.05 2.84 22.40
CA ALA A 32 -18.48 2.73 22.14
C ALA A 32 -18.87 1.32 21.66
N ALA A 33 -18.10 0.74 20.73
CA ALA A 33 -18.33 -0.61 20.23
C ALA A 33 -18.09 -1.69 21.31
N ALA A 34 -17.11 -1.48 22.20
CA ALA A 34 -16.88 -2.36 23.35
C ALA A 34 -18.05 -2.33 24.32
N VAL A 35 -18.51 -1.13 24.71
CA VAL A 35 -19.67 -0.94 25.61
C VAL A 35 -20.93 -1.52 24.98
N GLN A 36 -21.16 -1.29 23.69
CA GLN A 36 -22.29 -1.84 22.96
C GLN A 36 -22.28 -3.38 22.99
N THR A 37 -21.14 -4.00 22.71
CA THR A 37 -21.00 -5.46 22.71
C THR A 37 -21.20 -6.03 24.12
N ALA A 38 -20.66 -5.36 25.15
CA ALA A 38 -20.81 -5.77 26.55
C ALA A 38 -22.26 -5.64 27.04
N VAL A 39 -22.94 -4.53 26.74
CA VAL A 39 -24.36 -4.30 27.11
C VAL A 39 -25.27 -5.28 26.38
N PHE A 40 -25.00 -5.57 25.10
CA PHE A 40 -25.76 -6.56 24.34
C PHE A 40 -25.62 -7.96 24.96
N TRP A 41 -24.39 -8.34 25.30
CA TRP A 41 -24.11 -9.61 25.97
C TRP A 41 -24.78 -9.70 27.35
N LEU A 42 -24.73 -8.65 28.18
CA LEU A 42 -25.37 -8.60 29.50
C LEU A 42 -26.89 -8.78 29.42
N ARG A 43 -27.55 -8.20 28.41
CA ARG A 43 -29.01 -8.30 28.26
C ARG A 43 -29.48 -9.61 27.61
N HIS A 44 -28.74 -10.13 26.64
CA HIS A 44 -29.21 -11.26 25.82
C HIS A 44 -28.48 -12.58 26.11
N ARG A 45 -27.43 -12.55 26.96
CA ARG A 45 -26.51 -13.67 27.28
C ARG A 45 -26.00 -14.45 26.05
N ARG A 46 -26.02 -13.82 24.88
CA ARG A 46 -25.55 -14.38 23.62
C ARG A 46 -24.81 -13.28 22.89
N PHE A 47 -23.69 -13.64 22.28
CA PHE A 47 -22.98 -12.73 21.39
C PHE A 47 -23.64 -12.73 20.03
N GLU A 48 -23.95 -11.55 19.52
CA GLU A 48 -24.29 -11.42 18.13
C GLU A 48 -23.01 -11.41 17.29
N LYS A 49 -22.92 -12.36 16.35
CA LYS A 49 -21.75 -12.53 15.47
C LYS A 49 -21.41 -11.23 14.73
N MET A 50 -22.41 -10.47 14.32
CA MET A 50 -22.23 -9.21 13.58
C MET A 50 -21.58 -8.12 14.45
N HIS A 51 -21.99 -7.94 15.72
CA HIS A 51 -21.36 -6.98 16.62
C HIS A 51 -19.92 -7.37 16.98
N LEU A 52 -19.64 -8.67 17.17
CA LEU A 52 -18.28 -9.15 17.39
C LEU A 52 -17.36 -8.92 16.18
N VAL A 53 -17.87 -9.13 14.96
CA VAL A 53 -17.11 -8.86 13.73
C VAL A 53 -16.82 -7.37 13.61
N THR A 54 -17.81 -6.51 13.80
CA THR A 54 -17.64 -5.04 13.76
C THR A 54 -16.67 -4.54 14.84
N PHE A 55 -16.81 -5.03 16.07
CA PHE A 55 -15.90 -4.71 17.16
C PHE A 55 -14.48 -5.20 16.87
N GLY A 56 -14.30 -6.42 16.37
CA GLY A 56 -13.00 -6.95 15.97
C GLY A 56 -12.34 -6.12 14.86
N LEU A 57 -13.11 -5.68 13.87
CA LEU A 57 -12.62 -4.80 12.80
C LEU A 57 -12.19 -3.43 13.34
N LEU A 58 -13.00 -2.81 14.20
CA LEU A 58 -12.70 -1.54 14.88
C LEU A 58 -11.48 -1.66 15.80
N LEU A 59 -11.36 -2.76 16.54
CA LEU A 59 -10.24 -3.01 17.42
C LEU A 59 -8.94 -3.26 16.63
N PHE A 60 -9.02 -3.97 15.50
CA PHE A 60 -7.85 -4.25 14.67
C PHE A 60 -7.38 -3.01 13.90
N PHE A 61 -8.26 -2.41 13.07
CA PHE A 61 -7.89 -1.27 12.26
C PHE A 61 -7.79 0.02 13.08
N GLY A 62 -8.76 0.27 13.96
CA GLY A 62 -8.72 1.44 14.83
C GLY A 62 -7.66 1.31 15.92
N GLY A 63 -7.42 0.10 16.43
CA GLY A 63 -6.31 -0.17 17.35
C GLY A 63 -4.96 0.01 16.65
N MET A 64 -4.81 -0.37 15.38
CA MET A 64 -3.65 0.01 14.57
C MET A 64 -3.53 1.54 14.48
N THR A 65 -4.59 2.26 14.15
CA THR A 65 -4.56 3.74 14.08
C THR A 65 -4.17 4.38 15.42
N LEU A 66 -4.63 3.82 16.55
CA LEU A 66 -4.34 4.33 17.89
C LEU A 66 -2.98 3.91 18.43
N ALA A 67 -2.56 2.69 18.17
CA ALA A 67 -1.27 2.14 18.61
C ALA A 67 -0.13 2.72 17.79
N LEU A 68 -0.38 3.03 16.52
CA LEU A 68 0.63 3.59 15.65
C LEU A 68 0.87 5.06 15.94
N ARG A 69 -0.15 5.88 16.24
CA ARG A 69 -0.08 7.25 16.82
C ARG A 69 1.12 8.14 16.40
N ASP A 70 1.72 7.90 15.24
CA ASP A 70 3.07 8.35 14.93
C ASP A 70 3.17 8.64 13.42
N PRO A 71 3.58 9.86 13.01
CA PRO A 71 3.87 10.19 11.62
C PRO A 71 4.84 9.19 10.96
N VAL A 72 5.67 8.48 11.73
CA VAL A 72 6.53 7.40 11.24
C VAL A 72 5.73 6.33 10.49
N PHE A 73 4.53 5.94 10.91
CA PHE A 73 3.76 4.92 10.16
C PHE A 73 3.27 5.43 8.79
N ILE A 74 2.90 6.71 8.72
CA ILE A 74 2.50 7.38 7.48
C ILE A 74 3.71 7.46 6.53
N MET A 75 4.90 7.70 7.08
CA MET A 75 6.16 7.75 6.37
C MET A 75 6.67 6.38 5.91
N TRP A 76 6.37 5.30 6.64
CA TRP A 76 6.73 3.93 6.29
C TRP A 76 5.84 3.31 5.21
N LYS A 77 4.60 3.78 5.08
CA LYS A 77 3.61 3.25 4.13
C LYS A 77 4.16 3.10 2.70
N PRO A 78 4.83 4.11 2.09
CA PRO A 78 5.43 3.98 0.76
C PRO A 78 6.56 2.96 0.71
N SER A 79 7.41 2.88 1.74
CA SER A 79 8.54 1.96 1.79
C SER A 79 8.12 0.50 1.88
N VAL A 80 7.15 0.19 2.75
CA VAL A 80 6.60 -1.16 2.87
C VAL A 80 5.97 -1.61 1.57
N VAL A 81 5.19 -0.73 0.92
CA VAL A 81 4.57 -1.03 -0.38
C VAL A 81 5.64 -1.29 -1.45
N ASN A 82 6.67 -0.46 -1.55
CA ASN A 82 7.76 -0.68 -2.50
C ASN A 82 8.50 -2.00 -2.26
N TRP A 83 8.83 -2.33 -1.00
CA TRP A 83 9.49 -3.60 -0.71
C TRP A 83 8.60 -4.82 -0.96
N LEU A 84 7.29 -4.68 -0.75
CA LEU A 84 6.33 -5.73 -1.11
C LEU A 84 6.28 -5.94 -2.63
N PHE A 85 6.29 -4.86 -3.42
CA PHE A 85 6.47 -4.98 -4.87
C PHE A 85 7.81 -5.64 -5.21
N ALA A 86 8.93 -5.22 -4.62
CA ALA A 86 10.24 -5.85 -4.84
C ALA A 86 10.20 -7.37 -4.55
N ALA A 87 9.57 -7.78 -3.45
CA ALA A 87 9.41 -9.18 -3.08
C ALA A 87 8.53 -9.95 -4.07
N VAL A 88 7.45 -9.34 -4.57
CA VAL A 88 6.58 -9.92 -5.60
C VAL A 88 7.34 -10.09 -6.93
N PHE A 89 8.10 -9.08 -7.35
CA PHE A 89 8.94 -9.16 -8.55
C PHE A 89 10.04 -10.21 -8.42
N LEU A 90 10.68 -10.29 -7.25
CA LEU A 90 11.69 -11.28 -6.94
C LEU A 90 11.08 -12.70 -6.95
N GLY A 91 9.95 -12.89 -6.25
CA GLY A 91 9.21 -14.16 -6.22
C GLY A 91 8.74 -14.62 -7.60
N SER A 92 8.44 -13.68 -8.50
CA SER A 92 8.02 -14.01 -9.88
C SER A 92 9.10 -14.67 -10.72
N HIS A 93 10.38 -14.57 -10.32
CA HIS A 93 11.47 -15.30 -11.00
C HIS A 93 11.37 -16.82 -10.78
N TRP A 94 10.88 -17.24 -9.62
CA TRP A 94 10.73 -18.68 -9.29
C TRP A 94 9.31 -19.19 -9.48
N ILE A 95 8.31 -18.30 -9.45
CA ILE A 95 6.90 -18.67 -9.56
C ILE A 95 6.37 -18.35 -10.97
N GLY A 96 6.28 -19.40 -11.80
CA GLY A 96 5.60 -19.38 -13.10
C GLY A 96 6.47 -19.02 -14.31
N GLY A 97 7.78 -19.32 -14.26
CA GLY A 97 8.69 -19.42 -15.42
C GLY A 97 8.99 -18.14 -16.20
N LYS A 98 8.31 -17.02 -15.89
CA LYS A 98 8.43 -15.73 -16.56
C LYS A 98 8.29 -14.60 -15.54
N PRO A 99 9.18 -13.60 -15.53
CA PRO A 99 9.09 -12.47 -14.61
C PRO A 99 7.81 -11.65 -14.86
N ILE A 100 7.29 -10.99 -13.82
CA ILE A 100 6.04 -10.23 -13.89
C ILE A 100 6.06 -9.15 -14.98
N ILE A 101 7.19 -8.46 -15.19
CA ILE A 101 7.31 -7.47 -16.28
C ILE A 101 7.05 -8.12 -17.64
N GLU A 102 7.56 -9.33 -17.89
CA GLU A 102 7.32 -10.04 -19.16
C GLU A 102 5.82 -10.35 -19.32
N ARG A 103 5.11 -10.70 -18.24
CA ARG A 103 3.67 -10.96 -18.31
C ARG A 103 2.87 -9.68 -18.59
N MET A 104 3.28 -8.56 -18.01
CA MET A 104 2.61 -7.27 -18.16
C MET A 104 2.87 -6.62 -19.52
N MET A 105 4.12 -6.65 -20.00
CA MET A 105 4.56 -5.92 -21.19
C MET A 105 4.85 -6.80 -22.40
N GLY A 106 4.94 -8.12 -22.24
CA GLY A 106 5.26 -9.04 -23.34
C GLY A 106 4.21 -9.10 -24.45
N HIS A 107 3.01 -8.55 -24.21
CA HIS A 107 1.98 -8.37 -25.24
C HIS A 107 2.24 -7.13 -26.13
N ALA A 108 2.93 -6.12 -25.60
CA ALA A 108 3.20 -4.85 -26.29
C ALA A 108 4.59 -4.79 -26.92
N VAL A 109 5.56 -5.54 -26.37
CA VAL A 109 6.95 -5.52 -26.82
C VAL A 109 7.49 -6.94 -26.88
N ARG A 110 8.17 -7.30 -27.98
CA ARG A 110 8.90 -8.58 -28.09
C ARG A 110 10.37 -8.34 -27.79
N ALA A 111 10.86 -8.95 -26.72
CA ALA A 111 12.27 -8.91 -26.33
C ALA A 111 12.75 -10.31 -25.89
N PRO A 112 14.05 -10.62 -26.01
CA PRO A 112 14.61 -11.89 -25.54
C PRO A 112 14.39 -12.10 -24.03
N HIS A 113 14.20 -13.34 -23.59
CA HIS A 113 13.95 -13.67 -22.19
C HIS A 113 15.02 -13.14 -21.22
N GLY A 114 16.30 -13.13 -21.64
CA GLY A 114 17.38 -12.56 -20.82
C GLY A 114 17.25 -11.05 -20.56
N VAL A 115 16.62 -10.30 -21.47
CA VAL A 115 16.35 -8.87 -21.32
C VAL A 115 15.24 -8.65 -20.29
N TRP A 116 14.18 -9.46 -20.33
CA TRP A 116 13.11 -9.43 -19.34
C TRP A 116 13.59 -9.73 -17.92
N LEU A 117 14.52 -10.68 -17.78
CA LEU A 117 15.14 -11.00 -16.49
C LEU A 117 15.92 -9.80 -15.94
N ARG A 118 16.74 -9.16 -16.79
CA ARG A 118 17.49 -7.95 -16.41
C ARG A 118 16.56 -6.80 -16.04
N LEU A 119 15.50 -6.56 -16.81
CA LEU A 119 14.48 -5.56 -16.45
C LEU A 119 13.87 -5.87 -15.09
N SER A 120 13.53 -7.13 -14.82
CA SER A 120 12.96 -7.50 -13.54
C SER A 120 13.92 -7.23 -12.38
N TRP A 121 15.21 -7.48 -12.55
CA TRP A 121 16.23 -7.09 -11.56
C TRP A 121 16.34 -5.57 -11.39
N MET A 122 16.24 -4.79 -12.47
CA MET A 122 16.24 -3.33 -12.40
C MET A 122 15.04 -2.80 -11.61
N TRP A 123 13.84 -3.37 -11.81
CA TRP A 123 12.65 -3.02 -11.06
C TRP A 123 12.75 -3.40 -9.58
N ILE A 124 13.28 -4.58 -9.26
CA ILE A 124 13.55 -4.99 -7.86
C ILE A 124 14.48 -3.99 -7.20
N GLY A 125 15.61 -3.68 -7.86
CA GLY A 125 16.57 -2.69 -7.38
C GLY A 125 15.94 -1.31 -7.19
N PHE A 126 15.13 -0.86 -8.14
CA PHE A 126 14.41 0.41 -8.07
C PHE A 126 13.46 0.46 -6.88
N PHE A 127 12.62 -0.56 -6.67
CA PHE A 127 11.69 -0.60 -5.56
C PHE A 127 12.39 -0.66 -4.19
N VAL A 128 13.46 -1.46 -4.07
CA VAL A 128 14.27 -1.51 -2.84
C VAL A 128 14.90 -0.15 -2.57
N PHE A 129 15.54 0.45 -3.58
CA PHE A 129 16.17 1.76 -3.50
C PHE A 129 15.16 2.86 -3.16
N ALA A 130 14.01 2.90 -3.83
CA ALA A 130 12.96 3.89 -3.59
C ALA A 130 12.36 3.77 -2.19
N GLY A 131 12.21 2.53 -1.68
CA GLY A 131 11.78 2.30 -0.30
C GLY A 131 12.82 2.77 0.73
N LEU A 132 14.10 2.51 0.49
CA LEU A 132 15.20 2.99 1.35
C LEU A 132 15.33 4.51 1.30
N LEU A 133 15.27 5.10 0.11
CA LEU A 133 15.36 6.54 -0.10
C LEU A 133 14.20 7.28 0.58
N ASN A 134 12.98 6.74 0.50
CA ASN A 134 11.84 7.29 1.23
C ASN A 134 12.07 7.27 2.76
N LEU A 135 12.62 6.19 3.33
CA LEU A 135 12.94 6.16 4.76
C LEU A 135 14.07 7.14 5.09
N TYR A 136 15.11 7.21 4.26
CA TYR A 136 16.20 8.15 4.45
C TYR A 136 15.69 9.60 4.50
N VAL A 137 14.82 9.97 3.56
CA VAL A 137 14.23 11.32 3.55
C VAL A 137 13.29 11.53 4.74
N ALA A 138 12.50 10.53 5.10
CA ALA A 138 11.58 10.60 6.24
C ALA A 138 12.31 10.81 7.59
N TYR A 139 13.49 10.21 7.78
CA TYR A 139 14.24 10.33 9.04
C TYR A 139 15.24 11.50 9.06
N SER A 140 15.65 12.01 7.90
CA SER A 140 16.71 13.04 7.82
C SER A 140 16.18 14.45 7.58
N PHE A 141 14.92 14.62 7.17
CA PHE A 141 14.35 15.92 6.78
C PHE A 141 13.01 16.21 7.47
N SER A 142 12.54 17.46 7.36
CA SER A 142 11.24 17.88 7.90
C SER A 142 10.07 17.20 7.17
N GLU A 143 8.91 17.14 7.83
CA GLU A 143 7.68 16.54 7.27
C GLU A 143 7.27 17.19 5.95
N GLU A 144 7.36 18.52 5.85
CA GLU A 144 7.08 19.27 4.62
C GLU A 144 8.02 18.86 3.46
N THR A 145 9.31 18.68 3.76
CA THR A 145 10.28 18.19 2.78
C THR A 145 9.95 16.76 2.35
N TRP A 146 9.56 15.90 3.30
CA TRP A 146 9.15 14.53 3.01
C TRP A 146 7.88 14.46 2.14
N VAL A 147 6.87 15.29 2.41
CA VAL A 147 5.64 15.36 1.59
C VAL A 147 5.98 15.78 0.15
N ASN A 148 6.79 16.83 -0.01
CA ASN A 148 7.24 17.28 -1.33
C ASN A 148 8.09 16.22 -2.05
N PHE A 149 8.99 15.55 -1.35
CA PHE A 149 9.77 14.45 -1.89
C PHE A 149 8.88 13.29 -2.32
N LYS A 150 7.88 12.92 -1.51
CA LYS A 150 6.93 11.86 -1.84
C LYS A 150 6.09 12.18 -3.07
N LEU A 151 5.64 13.42 -3.22
CA LEU A 151 4.79 13.82 -4.34
C LEU A 151 5.59 14.05 -5.62
N PHE A 152 6.67 14.83 -5.56
CA PHE A 152 7.43 15.26 -6.73
C PHE A 152 8.73 14.49 -6.92
N GLY A 153 9.45 14.21 -5.84
CA GLY A 153 10.73 13.47 -5.88
C GLY A 153 10.56 12.03 -6.34
N MET A 154 9.65 11.28 -5.73
CA MET A 154 9.35 9.89 -6.10
C MET A 154 8.75 9.80 -7.50
N LEU A 155 7.88 10.74 -7.87
CA LEU A 155 7.33 10.84 -9.22
C LEU A 155 8.45 11.08 -10.24
N GLY A 156 9.30 12.07 -10.01
CA GLY A 156 10.45 12.39 -10.87
C GLY A 156 11.42 11.21 -11.01
N LEU A 157 11.71 10.53 -9.91
CA LEU A 157 12.55 9.33 -9.91
C LEU A 157 11.92 8.18 -10.73
N THR A 158 10.60 7.99 -10.60
CA THR A 158 9.85 6.99 -11.38
C THR A 158 9.86 7.35 -12.87
N PHE A 159 9.64 8.61 -13.23
CA PHE A 159 9.73 9.07 -14.62
C PHE A 159 11.12 8.84 -15.21
N ALA A 160 12.18 9.24 -14.49
CA ALA A 160 13.54 9.01 -14.93
C ALA A 160 13.84 7.52 -15.13
N PHE A 161 13.36 6.67 -14.21
CA PHE A 161 13.50 5.22 -14.31
C PHE A 161 12.76 4.63 -15.51
N VAL A 162 11.51 5.05 -15.76
CA VAL A 162 10.73 4.59 -16.91
C VAL A 162 11.36 5.03 -18.24
N ILE A 163 11.89 6.26 -18.31
CA ILE A 163 12.62 6.74 -19.49
C ILE A 163 13.89 5.91 -19.70
N ALA A 164 14.68 5.69 -18.65
CA ALA A 164 15.89 4.88 -18.72
C ALA A 164 15.57 3.43 -19.14
N GLN A 165 14.49 2.85 -18.62
CA GLN A 165 13.99 1.54 -19.04
C GLN A 165 13.55 1.55 -20.51
N GLY A 166 12.85 2.59 -20.97
CA GLY A 166 12.41 2.74 -22.35
C GLY A 166 13.59 2.79 -23.33
N VAL A 167 14.61 3.58 -23.02
CA VAL A 167 15.87 3.66 -23.80
C VAL A 167 16.65 2.35 -23.75
N TYR A 168 16.65 1.66 -22.60
CA TYR A 168 17.28 0.34 -22.49
C TYR A 168 16.54 -0.69 -23.38
N MET A 169 15.21 -0.73 -23.29
CA MET A 169 14.41 -1.64 -24.11
C MET A 169 14.54 -1.34 -25.59
N SER A 170 14.54 -0.07 -26.02
CA SER A 170 14.62 0.30 -27.44
C SER A 170 15.86 -0.24 -28.15
N ARG A 171 16.93 -0.58 -27.41
CA ARG A 171 18.13 -1.22 -27.96
C ARG A 171 17.98 -2.73 -28.19
N TYR A 172 16.95 -3.35 -27.60
CA TYR A 172 16.72 -4.79 -27.62
C TYR A 172 15.33 -5.18 -28.14
N VAL A 173 14.46 -4.22 -28.44
CA VAL A 173 13.23 -4.47 -29.18
C VAL A 173 13.64 -4.91 -30.57
N ILE A 174 13.28 -6.14 -30.93
CA ILE A 174 13.46 -6.64 -32.28
C ILE A 174 12.37 -5.97 -33.11
N ASP A 175 12.77 -5.05 -33.98
CA ASP A 175 11.87 -4.47 -34.98
C ASP A 175 11.57 -5.58 -36.00
N GLU A 176 10.30 -5.94 -36.21
CA GLU A 176 9.89 -6.95 -37.21
C GLU A 176 10.13 -6.49 -38.67
N ARG A 177 10.96 -5.46 -38.88
CA ARG A 177 11.17 -4.82 -40.18
C ARG A 177 12.34 -5.37 -40.99
N THR A 178 12.77 -6.62 -40.75
CA THR A 178 13.85 -7.23 -41.56
C THR A 178 13.64 -8.72 -41.86
N GLU A 179 12.40 -9.21 -41.95
CA GLU A 179 12.10 -10.53 -42.53
C GLU A 179 10.86 -10.47 -43.45
N GLY A 180 10.86 -9.52 -44.37
CA GLY A 180 9.81 -9.41 -45.36
C GLY A 180 10.19 -8.49 -46.51
N GLU A 181 11.13 -8.92 -47.36
CA GLU A 181 10.85 -9.03 -48.80
C GLU A 181 11.92 -9.91 -49.48
N PRO A 182 11.51 -10.75 -50.46
CA PRO A 182 12.28 -11.84 -51.07
C PRO A 182 13.34 -11.41 -52.09
#